data_AF-A0A7C4I7C8-F1
#
_entry.id   AF-A0A7C4I7C8-F1
#
_cell.length_a   1.000
_cell.length_b   1.000
_cell.length_c   1.000
_cell.angle_alpha   90.00
_cell.angle_beta   90.00
_cell.angle_gamma   90.00
#
_symmetry.space_group_name_H-M   'P 1'
#
loop_
_entity.id
_entity.type
_entity.pdbx_description
1 polymer ?
#
loop_
_entity_poly.entity_id
_entity_poly.type
_entity_poly.pdbx_seq_one_letter_code
_entity_poly.pdbx_strand_id
1 'polypeptide(L)' 'MRKRVGIIVFPGVNCDMDTYYVIKEVLKGDVRYVW' A
#
# COMPACT_ATOMS: atom_id res chain seq x y z
N MET A 1 7.75 3.40 -16.01
CA MET A 1 6.34 3.17 -15.62
C MET A 1 6.27 2.95 -14.11
N ARG A 2 5.36 3.62 -13.41
CA ARG A 2 5.15 3.46 -11.96
C ARG A 2 4.24 2.24 -11.73
N LYS A 3 4.64 1.25 -10.93
CA LYS A 3 3.81 0.06 -10.67
C LYS A 3 2.60 0.45 -9.82
N ARG A 4 1.43 -0.11 -10.17
CA ARG A 4 0.16 0.06 -9.44
C ARG A 4 0.00 -1.08 -8.44
N VAL A 5 -0.31 -0.76 -7.19
CA VAL A 5 -0.45 -1.72 -6.09
C VAL A 5 -1.73 -1.43 -5.31
N GLY A 6 -2.49 -2.47 -4.99
CA GLY A 6 -3.65 -2.42 -4.10
C GLY A 6 -3.31 -3.00 -2.73
N ILE A 7 -3.72 -2.33 -1.66
CA ILE A 7 -3.63 -2.83 -0.28
C ILE A 7 -5.03 -3.22 0.19
N ILE A 8 -5.21 -4.51 0.48
CA ILE A 8 -6.45 -5.04 1.06
C ILE A 8 -6.30 -5.08 2.57
N VAL A 9 -7.30 -4.58 3.29
CA VAL A 9 -7.31 -4.51 4.75
C VAL A 9 -8.39 -5.41 5.31
N PHE A 10 -7.99 -6.32 6.19
CA PHE A 10 -8.89 -7.17 6.96
C PHE A 10 -8.93 -6.70 8.43
N PRO A 11 -10.01 -6.99 9.19
CA PRO A 11 -10.07 -6.69 10.61
C PRO A 11 -8.86 -7.26 11.36
N GLY A 12 -8.14 -6.40 12.08
CA GLY A 12 -6.94 -6.79 12.84
C GLY A 12 -5.62 -6.67 12.08
N VAL A 13 -5.62 -6.32 10.79
CA VAL A 13 -4.39 -5.90 10.09
C VAL A 13 -3.87 -4.60 10.72
N ASN A 14 -2.55 -4.54 10.95
CA ASN A 14 -1.86 -3.42 11.59
C ASN A 14 -0.74 -2.80 10.73
N CYS A 15 -0.23 -3.52 9.73
CA CYS A 15 0.91 -3.08 8.90
C CYS A 15 0.50 -2.55 7.52
N ASP A 16 -0.78 -2.27 7.29
CA ASP A 16 -1.27 -1.75 6.02
C ASP A 16 -0.71 -0.35 5.74
N MET A 17 -0.58 0.49 6.77
CA MET A 17 0.00 1.83 6.67
C MET A 17 1.51 1.79 6.38
N ASP A 18 2.23 0.86 7.02
CA ASP A 18 3.66 0.64 6.74
C ASP A 18 3.87 0.23 5.28
N THR A 19 3.03 -0.69 4.80
CA THR A 19 3.04 -1.16 3.41
C THR A 19 2.74 0.00 2.45
N TYR A 20 1.76 0.85 2.78
CA TYR A 20 1.44 2.04 2.00
C TYR A 20 2.63 3.01 1.91
N TYR A 21 3.29 3.29 3.05
CA TYR A 21 4.46 4.16 3.11
C TYR A 21 5.61 3.62 2.26
N VAL A 22 5.95 2.34 2.39
CA VAL A 22 7.02 1.72 1.60
C VAL A 22 6.74 1.84 0.11
N ILE A 23 5.52 1.52 -0.33
CA ILE A 23 5.21 1.58 -1.76
C ILE A 23 5.20 3.03 -2.26
N LYS A 24 4.59 3.96 -1.53
CA LYS A 24 4.46 5.36 -1.97
C LYS A 24 5.78 6.12 -1.91
N GLU A 25 6.47 6.04 -0.77
CA GLU A 25 7.59 6.92 -0.45
C GLU A 25 8.94 6.29 -0.75
N VAL A 26 9.14 4.99 -0.50
CA VAL A 26 10.42 4.33 -0.74
C VAL A 26 10.51 3.86 -2.19
N LEU A 27 9.52 3.09 -2.65
CA LEU A 27 9.52 2.50 -3.99
C LEU A 27 8.98 3.44 -5.07
N LYS A 28 8.48 4.62 -4.68
CA LYS A 28 7.85 5.59 -5.57
C LYS A 28 6.85 4.93 -6.51
N GLY A 29 5.99 4.04 -5.98
CA GLY A 29 4.89 3.33 -6.65
C GLY A 29 3.54 4.07 -6.53
N ASP A 30 2.55 3.67 -7.33
CA ASP A 30 1.16 4.15 -7.21
C ASP A 30 0.39 3.14 -6.36
N VAL A 31 -0.10 3.57 -5.20
CA VAL A 31 -0.69 2.69 -4.20
C VAL A 31 -2.02 3.23 -3.70
N ARG A 32 -3.00 2.33 -3.56
CA ARG A 32 -4.34 2.64 -3.06
C ARG A 32 -4.84 1.51 -2.19
N TYR A 33 -5.66 1.86 -1.21
CA TYR A 33 -6.46 0.87 -0.49
C TYR A 33 -7.57 0.35 -1.39
N VAL A 34 -7.79 -0.97 -1.33
CA VAL A 34 -8.85 -1.67 -2.05
C VAL A 34 -9.63 -2.45 -1.00
N TRP A 35 -10.94 -2.25 -0.96
CA TRP A 35 -11.85 -2.95 -0.06
C TRP A 35 -12.45 -4.15 -0.77
#